data_AF-A0A7V5GAR6-F1
#
_entry.id   AF-A0A7V5GAR6-F1
#
_cell.length_a   1.000
_cell.length_b   1.000
_cell.length_c   1.000
_cell.angle_alpha   90.00
_cell.angle_beta   90.00
_cell.angle_gamma   90.00
#
_symmetry.space_group_name_H-M   'P 1'
#
loop_
_entity.id
_entity.type
_entity.pdbx_description
1 polymer ?
#
loop_
_entity_poly.entity_id
_entity_poly.type
_entity_poly.pdbx_seq_one_letter_code
_entity_poly.pdbx_strand_id
1 'polypeptide(L)'
;MTSPNIKTLPTPENTIWTQHSHFKLKQYQLSKSRVLRIIRHPERIESGIAPQTLAAMQRVGYKRPSEIWVMWQNIITNQSNRKIKIISTWRYPGISPINQPPPIPDDVLEIIREQI
;
A
#
# COMPACT_ATOMS: atom_id res chain seq x y z
N MET A 1 -18.82 1.74 -9.99
CA MET A 1 -17.54 2.03 -9.30
C MET A 1 -16.66 0.80 -9.43
N THR A 2 -15.82 0.79 -10.46
CA THR A 2 -15.00 -0.37 -10.82
C THR A 2 -13.91 -0.53 -9.76
N SER A 3 -13.92 -1.64 -9.01
CA SER A 3 -12.82 -1.98 -8.12
C SER A 3 -11.50 -1.84 -8.88
N PRO A 4 -10.47 -1.17 -8.32
CA PRO A 4 -9.17 -1.11 -8.97
C PRO A 4 -8.64 -2.54 -9.14
N ASN A 5 -8.75 -3.04 -10.36
CA ASN A 5 -8.47 -4.43 -10.67
C ASN A 5 -6.95 -4.63 -10.63
N ILE A 6 -6.48 -5.59 -9.82
CA ILE A 6 -5.06 -5.93 -9.73
C ILE A 6 -4.67 -6.62 -11.04
N LYS A 7 -4.17 -5.82 -12.00
CA LYS A 7 -3.83 -6.31 -13.35
C LYS A 7 -2.61 -7.25 -13.38
N THR A 8 -1.85 -7.37 -12.29
CA THR A 8 -0.61 -8.15 -12.22
C THR A 8 -0.38 -8.63 -10.80
N LEU A 9 -0.04 -9.90 -10.61
CA LEU A 9 0.29 -10.47 -9.32
C LEU A 9 1.80 -10.34 -9.05
N PRO A 10 2.21 -10.11 -7.79
CA PRO A 10 3.62 -9.99 -7.45
C PRO A 10 4.32 -11.34 -7.42
N THR A 11 5.45 -11.42 -8.11
CA THR A 11 6.46 -12.49 -8.11
C THR A 11 7.81 -11.91 -7.67
N PRO A 12 8.76 -12.72 -7.17
CA PRO A 12 10.08 -12.21 -6.78
C PRO A 12 10.81 -11.45 -7.90
N GLU A 13 10.61 -11.86 -9.16
CA GLU A 13 11.25 -11.29 -10.35
C GLU A 13 10.64 -9.96 -10.78
N ASN A 14 9.32 -9.78 -10.60
CA ASN A 14 8.61 -8.58 -11.03
C ASN A 14 8.38 -7.56 -9.90
N THR A 15 8.84 -7.85 -8.67
CA THR A 15 8.63 -7.01 -7.50
C THR A 15 9.87 -6.19 -7.16
N ILE A 16 9.74 -4.87 -7.19
CA ILE A 16 10.76 -3.90 -6.81
C ILE A 16 10.41 -3.34 -5.43
N TRP A 17 11.39 -3.30 -4.52
CA TRP A 17 11.23 -2.74 -3.17
C TRP A 17 11.98 -1.42 -3.07
N THR A 18 11.29 -0.36 -2.65
CA THR A 18 11.96 0.92 -2.34
C THR A 18 12.70 0.84 -1.02
N GLN A 19 13.69 1.72 -0.81
CA GLN A 19 14.35 1.85 0.49
C GLN A 19 13.34 2.13 1.61
N HIS A 20 12.36 3.01 1.37
CA HIS A 20 11.30 3.31 2.32
C HIS A 20 10.52 2.06 2.74
N SER A 21 10.13 1.19 1.78
CA SER A 21 9.47 -0.07 2.09
C SER A 21 10.34 -0.98 2.98
N HIS A 22 11.66 -1.05 2.73
CA HIS A 22 12.60 -1.81 3.55
C HIS A 22 12.67 -1.32 5.00
N PHE A 23 12.69 0.01 5.22
CA PHE A 23 12.63 0.58 6.56
C PHE A 23 11.32 0.24 7.28
N LYS A 24 10.20 0.35 6.58
CA LYS A 24 8.87 0.08 7.14
C LYS A 24 8.67 -1.40 7.49
N LEU A 25 9.20 -2.32 6.69
CA LEU A 25 9.21 -3.74 7.00
C LEU A 25 9.90 -4.00 8.35
N LYS A 26 11.06 -3.37 8.60
CA LYS A 26 11.77 -3.47 9.88
C LYS A 26 10.97 -2.84 11.02
N GLN A 27 10.45 -1.63 10.81
CA GLN A 27 9.68 -0.89 11.81
C GLN A 27 8.49 -1.70 12.35
N TYR A 28 7.73 -2.33 11.46
CA TYR A 28 6.52 -3.08 11.81
C TYR A 28 6.74 -4.60 11.93
N GLN A 29 7.99 -5.05 11.90
CA GLN A 29 8.38 -6.48 11.93
C GLN A 29 7.59 -7.32 10.92
N LEU A 30 7.47 -6.81 9.69
CA LEU A 30 6.77 -7.45 8.59
C LEU A 30 7.77 -8.17 7.68
N SER A 31 7.37 -9.35 7.21
CA SER A 31 8.11 -10.06 6.17
C SER A 31 7.66 -9.63 4.78
N LYS A 32 8.58 -9.72 3.80
CA LYS A 32 8.23 -9.52 2.38
C LYS A 32 7.12 -10.47 1.93
N SER A 33 7.15 -11.73 2.36
CA SER A 33 6.11 -12.72 2.04
C SER A 33 4.73 -12.31 2.56
N ARG A 34 4.65 -11.72 3.77
CA ARG A 34 3.38 -11.21 4.33
C ARG A 34 2.81 -10.09 3.45
N VAL A 35 3.66 -9.18 2.99
CA VAL A 35 3.28 -8.06 2.12
C VAL A 35 2.81 -8.56 0.75
N LEU A 36 3.53 -9.50 0.13
CA LEU A 36 3.11 -10.08 -1.15
C LEU A 36 1.78 -10.83 -1.02
N ARG A 37 1.52 -11.49 0.12
CA ARG A 37 0.24 -12.14 0.40
C ARG A 37 -0.92 -11.14 0.43
N ILE A 38 -0.73 -9.96 1.02
CA ILE A 38 -1.77 -8.92 1.06
C ILE A 38 -2.14 -8.45 -0.34
N ILE A 39 -1.15 -8.30 -1.23
CA ILE A 39 -1.42 -7.93 -2.63
C ILE A 39 -2.15 -9.06 -3.38
N ARG A 40 -1.81 -10.33 -3.12
CA ARG A 40 -2.45 -11.48 -3.80
C ARG A 40 -3.87 -11.75 -3.32
N HIS A 41 -4.10 -11.59 -2.01
CA HIS A 41 -5.39 -11.86 -1.37
C HIS A 41 -5.77 -10.71 -0.43
N PRO A 42 -6.11 -9.54 -0.98
CA PRO A 42 -6.51 -8.39 -0.19
C PRO A 42 -7.94 -8.56 0.34
N GLU A 43 -8.20 -8.04 1.54
CA GLU A 43 -9.57 -7.91 2.05
C GLU A 43 -10.22 -6.61 1.57
N ARG A 44 -9.40 -5.55 1.40
CA ARG A 44 -9.84 -4.27 0.84
C ARG A 44 -8.76 -3.66 -0.03
N ILE A 45 -9.16 -3.04 -1.14
CA ILE A 45 -8.28 -2.31 -2.07
C ILE A 45 -8.83 -0.90 -2.22
N GLU A 46 -7.94 0.09 -2.14
CA GLU A 46 -8.23 1.51 -2.23
C GLU A 46 -7.22 2.21 -3.16
N SER A 47 -7.59 3.41 -3.61
CA SER A 47 -6.64 4.32 -4.25
C SER A 47 -5.58 4.72 -3.23
N GLY A 48 -4.31 4.62 -3.58
CA GLY A 48 -3.24 5.10 -2.72
C GLY A 48 -3.24 6.62 -2.63
N ILE A 49 -2.61 7.14 -1.58
CA ILE A 49 -2.54 8.59 -1.33
C ILE A 49 -1.70 9.33 -2.39
N ALA A 50 -0.71 8.66 -2.96
CA ALA A 50 0.11 9.20 -4.04
C ALA A 50 -0.54 8.93 -5.41
N PRO A 51 -0.38 9.84 -6.39
CA PRO A 51 -0.92 9.64 -7.74
C PRO A 51 -0.49 8.30 -8.35
N GLN A 52 -1.42 7.62 -9.03
CA GLN A 52 -1.18 6.34 -9.71
C GLN A 52 -0.73 5.18 -8.79
N THR A 53 -0.96 5.30 -7.48
CA THR A 53 -0.69 4.22 -6.54
C THR A 53 -1.98 3.51 -6.11
N LEU A 54 -1.83 2.24 -5.76
CA LEU A 54 -2.87 1.43 -5.17
C LEU A 54 -2.44 1.07 -3.75
N ALA A 55 -3.43 1.01 -2.85
CA ALA A 55 -3.24 0.52 -1.51
C ALA A 55 -4.16 -0.68 -1.28
N ALA A 56 -3.67 -1.69 -0.58
CA ALA A 56 -4.51 -2.81 -0.15
C ALA A 56 -4.18 -3.19 1.27
N MET A 57 -5.19 -3.75 1.94
CA MET A 57 -5.06 -4.17 3.33
C MET A 57 -5.63 -5.54 3.60
N GLN A 58 -5.14 -6.10 4.70
CA GLN A 58 -5.68 -7.29 5.32
C GLN A 58 -5.73 -7.12 6.84
N ARG A 59 -6.83 -7.54 7.47
CA ARG A 59 -6.95 -7.59 8.92
C ARG A 59 -6.04 -8.68 9.51
N VAL A 60 -5.51 -8.39 10.69
CA VAL A 60 -4.68 -9.30 11.49
C VAL A 60 -4.97 -9.14 12.97
N GLY A 61 -4.81 -10.26 13.69
CA GLY A 61 -5.05 -10.31 15.13
C GLY A 61 -6.52 -10.53 15.45
N TYR A 62 -6.76 -11.41 16.43
CA TYR A 62 -8.10 -11.78 16.88
C TYR A 62 -8.58 -10.87 18.02
N LYS A 63 -7.83 -10.81 19.13
CA LYS A 63 -8.20 -10.02 20.32
C LYS A 63 -7.98 -8.52 20.16
N ARG A 64 -6.95 -8.13 19.41
CA ARG A 64 -6.61 -6.72 19.10
C ARG A 64 -6.48 -6.61 17.59
N PRO A 65 -7.59 -6.39 16.86
CA PRO A 65 -7.54 -6.30 15.42
C PRO A 65 -6.68 -5.11 15.01
N SER A 66 -5.83 -5.35 14.04
CA SER A 66 -5.05 -4.31 13.35
C SER A 66 -5.07 -4.62 11.87
N GLU A 67 -4.79 -3.63 11.05
CA GLU A 67 -4.76 -3.80 9.59
C GLU A 67 -3.33 -3.62 9.10
N ILE A 68 -2.88 -4.52 8.25
CA ILE A 68 -1.62 -4.33 7.54
C ILE A 68 -1.94 -3.78 6.17
N TRP A 69 -1.38 -2.62 5.88
CA TRP A 69 -1.52 -1.90 4.64
C TRP A 69 -0.27 -1.98 3.80
N VAL A 70 -0.46 -2.04 2.49
CA VAL A 70 0.59 -2.07 1.49
C VAL A 70 0.21 -1.10 0.39
N MET A 71 1.13 -0.18 0.06
CA MET A 71 0.98 0.74 -1.06
C MET A 71 2.02 0.45 -2.13
N TRP A 72 1.56 0.33 -3.37
CA TRP A 72 2.43 0.04 -4.51
C TRP A 72 1.99 0.79 -5.77
N GLN A 73 2.90 0.82 -6.73
CA GLN A 73 2.66 1.34 -8.06
C GLN A 73 2.88 0.23 -9.09
N ASN A 74 2.01 0.16 -10.09
CA ASN A 74 2.21 -0.70 -11.25
C ASN A 74 3.08 0.06 -12.25
N ILE A 75 4.29 -0.44 -12.51
CA ILE A 75 5.20 0.10 -13.52
C ILE A 75 5.01 -0.70 -14.80
N ILE A 76 4.58 -0.01 -15.84
CA ILE A 76 4.50 -0.56 -17.19
C ILE A 76 5.78 -0.15 -17.91
N THR A 77 6.68 -1.10 -18.17
CA THR A 77 7.89 -0.81 -18.96
C THR A 77 7.68 -1.11 -20.43
N ASN A 78 7.02 -2.24 -20.76
CA ASN A 78 6.62 -2.63 -22.11
C ASN A 78 5.22 -3.28 -22.06
N GLN A 79 4.55 -3.46 -23.21
CA GLN A 79 3.20 -4.07 -23.28
C GLN A 79 3.11 -5.44 -22.56
N SER A 80 4.20 -6.20 -22.51
CA SER A 80 4.31 -7.51 -21.85
C SER A 80 4.97 -7.51 -20.47
N ASN A 81 5.68 -6.44 -20.08
CA ASN A 81 6.48 -6.44 -18.85
C ASN A 81 5.89 -5.44 -17.83
N ARG A 82 5.18 -6.00 -16.85
CA ARG A 82 4.54 -5.27 -15.74
C ARG A 82 5.30 -5.59 -14.47
N LYS A 83 5.83 -4.56 -13.83
CA LYS A 83 6.51 -4.66 -12.53
C LYS A 83 5.68 -4.00 -11.45
N ILE A 84 5.80 -4.50 -10.23
CA ILE A 84 5.17 -3.91 -9.05
C ILE A 84 6.25 -3.25 -8.20
N LYS A 85 6.12 -1.95 -7.97
CA LYS A 85 7.03 -1.21 -7.08
C LYS A 85 6.34 -0.97 -5.74
N ILE A 86 6.82 -1.65 -4.70
CA ILE A 86 6.34 -1.46 -3.33
C ILE A 86 6.94 -0.17 -2.76
N ILE A 87 6.05 0.76 -2.44
CA ILE A 87 6.43 2.10 -1.95
C ILE A 87 6.48 2.09 -0.43
N SER A 88 5.39 1.67 0.23
CA SER A 88 5.32 1.68 1.69
C SER A 88 4.45 0.56 2.22
N THR A 89 4.67 0.23 3.49
CA THR A 89 3.88 -0.74 4.25
C THR A 89 3.68 -0.21 5.65
N TRP A 90 2.51 -0.40 6.25
CA TRP A 90 2.28 0.06 7.60
C TRP A 90 1.23 -0.78 8.31
N ARG A 91 1.22 -0.68 9.64
CA ARG A 91 0.19 -1.28 10.49
C ARG A 91 -0.70 -0.17 11.03
N TYR A 92 -2.00 -0.28 10.80
CA TYR A 92 -3.00 0.60 11.39
C TYR A 92 -3.59 -0.06 12.65
N PRO A 93 -3.61 0.63 13.82
CA PRO A 93 -4.22 0.09 15.02
C PRO A 93 -5.75 0.17 14.91
N GLY A 94 -6.43 -0.98 14.85
CA GLY A 94 -7.88 -1.05 14.69
C GLY A 94 -8.34 -1.13 13.23
N ILE A 95 -9.50 -0.54 12.95
CA ILE A 95 -10.16 -0.55 11.63
C ILE A 95 -10.07 0.85 11.04
N SER A 96 -9.45 0.96 9.87
CA SER A 96 -9.29 2.26 9.22
C SER A 96 -10.58 2.71 8.50
N PRO A 97 -10.85 4.03 8.50
CA PRO A 97 -12.04 4.61 7.89
C PRO A 97 -12.09 4.31 6.39
N ILE A 98 -13.29 4.02 5.89
CA ILE A 98 -13.50 3.64 4.48
C ILE A 98 -13.51 4.91 3.62
N ASN A 99 -12.71 4.93 2.55
CA ASN A 99 -12.68 6.00 1.53
C ASN A 99 -12.33 7.40 2.04
N GLN A 100 -11.77 7.53 3.25
CA GLN A 100 -11.23 8.81 3.73
C GLN A 100 -9.71 8.72 3.78
N PRO A 101 -8.98 9.72 3.26
CA PRO A 101 -7.57 9.82 3.56
C PRO A 101 -7.41 9.87 5.09
N PRO A 102 -6.34 9.29 5.66
CA PRO A 102 -6.08 9.44 7.09
C PRO A 102 -6.08 10.94 7.42
N PRO A 103 -6.59 11.36 8.59
CA PRO A 103 -6.60 12.77 8.96
C PRO A 103 -5.17 13.30 8.90
N ILE A 104 -4.92 14.20 7.95
CA ILE A 104 -3.66 14.90 7.82
C ILE A 104 -3.81 16.17 8.66
N PRO A 105 -2.88 16.46 9.59
CA PRO A 105 -2.86 17.73 10.30
C PRO A 105 -2.94 18.93 9.35
N ASP A 106 -3.69 19.97 9.75
CA ASP A 106 -4.00 21.11 8.88
C ASP A 106 -2.74 21.88 8.43
N ASP A 107 -1.73 21.97 9.29
CA ASP A 107 -0.42 22.56 9.00
C ASP A 107 0.29 21.86 7.84
N VAL A 108 0.19 20.54 7.76
CA VAL A 108 0.75 19.75 6.65
C VAL A 108 -0.04 19.96 5.36
N LEU A 109 -1.37 20.15 5.46
CA LEU A 109 -2.22 20.42 4.30
C LEU A 109 -1.94 21.80 3.69
N GLU A 110 -1.68 22.81 4.52
CA GLU A 110 -1.31 24.15 4.09
C GLU A 110 -0.01 24.13 3.29
N ILE A 111 1.03 23.46 3.80
CA ILE A 111 2.33 23.32 3.12
C ILE A 111 2.18 22.67 1.73
N ILE A 112 1.36 21.62 1.62
CA ILE A 112 1.13 20.93 0.34
C ILE A 112 0.41 21.84 -0.66
N ARG A 113 -0.51 22.69 -0.20
CA ARG A 113 -1.25 23.63 -1.06
C ARG A 113 -0.37 24.76 -1.56
N GLU A 114 0.57 25.25 -0.77
CA GLU A 114 1.48 26.34 -1.15
C GLU A 114 2.55 25.92 -2.16
N GLN A 115 2.74 24.63 -2.41
CA GLN A 115 3.77 24.08 -3.30
C GLN A 115 3.25 23.66 -4.70
N ILE A 116 1.99 23.94 -5.02
CA ILE A 116 1.36 23.71 -6.34
C ILE A 116 1.10 25.07 -7.00
#